data_AF-A0A8H4YD02-F1
#
_entry.id   AF-A0A8H4YD02-F1
#
_cell.length_a   1.000
_cell.length_b   1.000
_cell.length_c   1.000
_cell.angle_alpha   90.00
_cell.angle_beta   90.00
_cell.angle_gamma   90.00
#
_symmetry.space_group_name_H-M   'P 1'
#
loop_
_entity.id
_entity.type
_entity.pdbx_description
1 polymer ?
#
loop_
_entity_poly.entity_id
_entity_poly.type
_entity_poly.pdbx_seq_one_letter_code
_entity_poly.pdbx_strand_id
1 'polypeptide(L)'
;MKAAGLLWLLPALVAAQSATTATLSPWQTGEVTPDGTCGGTTGFVCSPVWGACCSKDGQCGRSSKFCGEGCQNIAGNCNAAAPAPEAPPGPGSVSPDGSCGGTNKFVCGGSTFGDCCSAQGWCGKSAAHCGNLCDPAFGTCGPPSNITIDGQCGSNGKVCPGSGYGDCCSVDGWCGDEAGHCGAGCQAGFGNCTLANAGDVSTDGFCGKNGKTCKGSTYGDCCSAEGYCGKTNHCEAGCQTKFGTCSAETDISTDGFCGTNGKTCKGSTFGDCCSAQGYCGKDGHCGAGCQAKFGTCKADSGSISTDGRCGSFNGKTCKGSTFGDCCSVGSWCGDEKDHCDAGCQSAFGACNAAASTISTDGFCGKNGKTCKGSTFGDCCSAEGYCGKDNHCKAGCQTAFGTCNAASSTVSTDGSCGKNGKTCKGSTFGDCCSQHGYCGKGDDFCRTGCQLAFGLCTSISADSECGSRNGKTCAGSGLGNCCSSNGFCGSTATHCGQGW
;
A
#
# COMPACT_ATOMS: atom_id res chain seq x y z
N MET A 1 -19.36 35.86 61.12
CA MET A 1 -19.30 36.74 62.31
C MET A 1 -19.67 35.93 63.54
N LYS A 2 -18.73 35.84 64.50
CA LYS A 2 -18.83 35.66 65.98
C LYS A 2 -19.98 34.79 66.53
N ALA A 3 -19.80 33.84 67.44
CA ALA A 3 -18.84 33.80 68.54
C ALA A 3 -18.69 32.37 69.09
N ALA A 4 -17.46 32.06 69.49
CA ALA A 4 -17.13 31.02 70.46
C ALA A 4 -17.17 31.61 71.89
N GLY A 5 -17.28 30.75 72.91
CA GLY A 5 -16.98 31.07 74.32
C GLY A 5 -17.89 30.30 75.27
N LEU A 6 -17.51 29.12 75.78
CA LEU A 6 -16.77 28.86 77.04
C LEU A 6 -17.49 29.35 78.32
N LEU A 7 -17.39 28.52 79.38
CA LEU A 7 -17.70 28.70 80.83
C LEU A 7 -18.65 27.57 81.29
N TRP A 8 -18.45 26.76 82.35
CA TRP A 8 -17.69 26.86 83.59
C TRP A 8 -17.38 25.50 84.24
N LEU A 9 -16.37 25.53 85.12
CA LEU A 9 -15.89 24.50 86.04
C LEU A 9 -16.73 24.41 87.33
N LEU A 10 -16.96 23.17 87.81
CA LEU A 10 -16.96 22.66 89.21
C LEU A 10 -18.07 23.17 90.19
N PRO A 11 -18.50 22.39 91.23
CA PRO A 11 -17.69 21.48 92.01
C PRO A 11 -18.28 20.10 92.37
N ALA A 12 -17.35 19.23 92.76
CA ALA A 12 -17.54 17.91 93.34
C ALA A 12 -18.37 17.95 94.63
N LEU A 13 -19.40 17.10 94.69
CA LEU A 13 -19.93 16.60 95.95
C LEU A 13 -19.22 15.28 96.27
N VAL A 14 -18.27 15.36 97.20
CA VAL A 14 -17.63 14.21 97.85
C VAL A 14 -18.68 13.54 98.73
N ALA A 15 -19.19 12.39 98.27
CA ALA A 15 -19.86 11.44 99.13
C ALA A 15 -18.81 10.39 99.56
N ALA A 16 -18.41 10.48 100.82
CA ALA A 16 -17.64 9.45 101.50
C ALA A 16 -18.44 8.13 101.46
N GLN A 17 -17.92 7.13 100.75
CA GLN A 17 -18.38 5.75 100.87
C GLN A 17 -17.20 4.87 101.26
N SER A 18 -17.42 4.18 102.36
CA SER A 18 -16.52 3.25 103.02
C SER A 18 -15.92 2.24 102.04
N ALA A 19 -14.59 2.17 102.01
CA ALA A 19 -13.85 1.14 101.31
C ALA A 19 -14.13 -0.23 101.97
N THR A 20 -15.16 -0.92 101.48
CA THR A 20 -15.23 -2.38 101.55
C THR A 20 -14.66 -2.88 100.22
N THR A 21 -13.41 -3.33 100.25
CA THR A 21 -12.78 -4.00 99.11
C THR A 21 -13.54 -5.29 98.85
N ALA A 22 -14.58 -5.23 98.02
CA ALA A 22 -15.24 -6.42 97.51
C ALA A 22 -14.19 -7.19 96.71
N THR A 23 -13.75 -8.34 97.23
CA THR A 23 -12.96 -9.30 96.46
C THR A 23 -13.78 -9.69 95.24
N LEU A 24 -13.38 -9.18 94.07
CA LEU A 24 -14.03 -9.49 92.80
C LEU A 24 -13.98 -11.01 92.58
N SER A 25 -15.07 -11.53 92.02
CA SER A 25 -15.18 -12.96 91.72
C SER A 25 -14.10 -13.37 90.71
N PRO A 26 -13.53 -14.59 90.77
CA PRO A 26 -12.49 -15.02 89.83
C PRO A 26 -12.87 -14.85 88.35
N TRP A 27 -14.14 -15.06 87.99
CA TRP A 27 -14.64 -14.88 86.62
C TRP A 27 -14.60 -13.41 86.13
N GLN A 28 -14.52 -12.43 87.03
CA GLN A 28 -14.47 -10.99 86.69
C GLN A 28 -13.04 -10.51 86.43
N THR A 29 -12.04 -11.29 86.81
CA THR A 29 -10.61 -10.90 86.76
C THR A 29 -9.74 -11.86 85.97
N GLY A 30 -10.26 -13.02 85.56
CA GLY A 30 -9.54 -13.97 84.73
C GLY A 30 -9.46 -13.58 83.26
N GLU A 31 -8.61 -14.28 82.51
CA GLU A 31 -8.44 -14.04 81.07
C GLU A 31 -9.66 -14.52 80.27
N VAL A 32 -10.15 -13.65 79.38
CA VAL A 32 -11.31 -13.96 78.53
C VAL A 32 -10.92 -15.00 77.49
N THR A 33 -11.77 -16.02 77.34
CA THR A 33 -11.56 -17.06 76.33
C THR A 33 -11.49 -16.51 74.89
N PRO A 34 -10.48 -16.93 74.09
CA PRO A 34 -10.41 -16.59 72.67
C PRO A 34 -11.32 -17.46 71.80
N ASP A 35 -11.74 -18.64 72.26
CA ASP A 35 -12.39 -19.67 71.44
C ASP A 35 -13.74 -20.15 71.98
N GLY A 36 -14.20 -19.59 73.09
CA GLY A 36 -15.45 -19.96 73.73
C GLY A 36 -15.33 -21.12 74.73
N THR A 37 -14.14 -21.67 74.98
CA THR A 37 -13.91 -22.65 76.04
C THR A 37 -13.60 -21.98 77.39
N CYS A 38 -14.04 -22.57 78.50
CA CYS A 38 -13.92 -21.96 79.83
C CYS A 38 -13.79 -23.01 80.94
N GLY A 39 -13.19 -22.62 82.07
CA GLY A 39 -13.08 -23.49 83.24
C GLY A 39 -12.17 -24.72 83.04
N GLY A 40 -12.13 -25.62 84.01
CA GLY A 40 -11.25 -26.80 83.96
C GLY A 40 -9.75 -26.45 83.85
N THR A 41 -9.03 -27.13 82.95
CA THR A 41 -7.57 -26.97 82.74
C THR A 41 -7.19 -25.73 81.93
N THR A 42 -8.14 -25.07 81.26
CA THR A 42 -7.83 -23.88 80.43
C THR A 42 -7.70 -22.62 81.27
N GLY A 43 -8.39 -22.53 82.41
CA GLY A 43 -8.36 -21.36 83.30
C GLY A 43 -9.05 -20.12 82.74
N PHE A 44 -9.61 -20.18 81.53
CA PHE A 44 -10.28 -19.03 80.89
C PHE A 44 -11.68 -18.77 81.46
N VAL A 45 -12.06 -17.49 81.41
CA VAL A 45 -13.37 -16.99 81.83
C VAL A 45 -14.19 -16.53 80.63
N CYS A 46 -15.51 -16.52 80.79
CA CYS A 46 -16.43 -16.12 79.75
C CYS A 46 -16.67 -14.61 79.69
N SER A 47 -16.79 -14.07 78.46
CA SER A 47 -17.20 -12.69 78.22
C SER A 47 -18.62 -12.61 77.67
N PRO A 48 -19.26 -11.42 77.67
CA PRO A 48 -20.55 -11.24 77.03
C PRO A 48 -20.57 -11.72 75.59
N VAL A 49 -19.49 -11.59 74.82
CA VAL A 49 -19.39 -12.02 73.40
C VAL A 49 -19.74 -13.50 73.25
N TRP A 50 -19.06 -14.38 73.98
CA TRP A 50 -19.30 -15.83 73.96
C TRP A 50 -20.48 -16.26 74.84
N GLY A 51 -20.93 -15.38 75.72
CA GLY A 51 -22.00 -15.60 76.68
C GLY A 51 -21.48 -15.76 78.10
N ALA A 52 -22.16 -15.18 79.06
CA ALA A 52 -21.61 -14.91 80.39
C ALA A 52 -21.40 -16.14 81.28
N CYS A 53 -21.97 -17.30 80.94
CA CYS A 53 -21.96 -18.49 81.80
C CYS A 53 -21.03 -19.58 81.25
N CYS A 54 -20.30 -20.24 82.15
CA CYS A 54 -19.45 -21.37 81.81
C CYS A 54 -20.12 -22.68 82.19
N SER A 55 -20.48 -23.54 81.22
CA SER A 55 -21.16 -24.81 81.48
C SER A 55 -20.24 -25.82 82.21
N LYS A 56 -20.82 -26.89 82.74
CA LYS A 56 -20.06 -28.04 83.28
C LYS A 56 -19.13 -28.69 82.25
N ASP A 57 -19.45 -28.54 80.97
CA ASP A 57 -18.68 -29.08 79.84
C ASP A 57 -17.57 -28.12 79.37
N GLY A 58 -17.40 -26.99 80.04
CA GLY A 58 -16.33 -26.02 79.78
C GLY A 58 -16.56 -25.16 78.55
N GLN A 59 -17.81 -24.77 78.27
CA GLN A 59 -18.14 -23.87 77.16
C GLN A 59 -18.88 -22.62 77.66
N CYS A 60 -18.60 -21.48 77.04
CA CYS A 60 -19.31 -20.23 77.28
C CYS A 60 -20.66 -20.17 76.55
N GLY A 61 -21.66 -19.59 77.19
CA GLY A 61 -22.97 -19.39 76.58
C GLY A 61 -23.92 -18.56 77.43
N ARG A 62 -25.15 -18.36 76.93
CA ARG A 62 -26.16 -17.46 77.53
C ARG A 62 -27.47 -18.16 77.94
N SER A 63 -27.66 -19.45 77.66
CA SER A 63 -28.91 -20.16 77.96
C SER A 63 -28.84 -20.96 79.26
N SER A 64 -29.98 -21.49 79.71
CA SER A 64 -30.06 -22.40 80.86
C SER A 64 -29.17 -23.64 80.74
N LYS A 65 -28.76 -24.03 79.53
CA LYS A 65 -27.76 -25.09 79.31
C LYS A 65 -26.37 -24.71 79.86
N PHE A 66 -26.04 -23.41 79.84
CA PHE A 66 -24.75 -22.89 80.26
C PHE A 66 -24.81 -22.26 81.65
N CYS A 67 -25.91 -21.58 81.98
CA CYS A 67 -26.14 -20.88 83.25
C CYS A 67 -26.86 -21.73 84.30
N GLY A 68 -27.33 -22.93 83.94
CA GLY A 68 -28.09 -23.81 84.82
C GLY A 68 -27.23 -24.69 85.72
N GLU A 69 -27.78 -25.86 86.07
CA GLU A 69 -27.11 -26.82 86.97
C GLU A 69 -25.73 -27.24 86.44
N GLY A 70 -24.70 -27.08 87.27
CA GLY A 70 -23.30 -27.38 86.91
C GLY A 70 -22.53 -26.21 86.28
N CYS A 71 -23.09 -25.00 86.24
CA CYS A 71 -22.33 -23.82 85.82
C CYS A 71 -21.12 -23.53 86.74
N GLN A 72 -19.97 -23.25 86.13
CA GLN A 72 -18.70 -23.03 86.81
C GLN A 72 -18.56 -21.57 87.27
N ASN A 73 -18.93 -21.29 88.53
CA ASN A 73 -18.89 -19.95 89.13
C ASN A 73 -17.51 -19.26 89.13
N ILE A 74 -16.43 -20.01 88.95
CA ILE A 74 -15.06 -19.46 88.85
C ILE A 74 -14.75 -18.93 87.44
N ALA A 75 -15.45 -19.42 86.42
CA ALA A 75 -15.17 -19.15 85.01
C ALA A 75 -16.33 -18.45 84.28
N GLY A 76 -17.51 -18.34 84.89
CA GLY A 76 -18.63 -17.58 84.34
C GLY A 76 -19.60 -17.09 85.42
N ASN A 77 -20.44 -16.13 85.05
CA ASN A 77 -21.50 -15.58 85.88
C ASN A 77 -22.74 -16.48 85.85
N CYS A 78 -22.78 -17.49 86.71
CA CYS A 78 -23.91 -18.45 86.76
C CYS A 78 -25.21 -17.85 87.32
N ASN A 79 -25.14 -16.66 87.90
CA ASN A 79 -26.31 -15.91 88.36
C ASN A 79 -26.86 -14.95 87.28
N ALA A 80 -26.29 -14.97 86.07
CA ALA A 80 -26.84 -14.21 84.96
C ALA A 80 -28.24 -14.74 84.63
N ALA A 81 -29.25 -13.86 84.74
CA ALA A 81 -30.58 -14.16 84.27
C ALA A 81 -30.49 -14.55 82.79
N ALA A 82 -30.92 -15.77 82.45
CA ALA A 82 -30.98 -16.20 81.07
C ALA A 82 -31.86 -15.20 80.29
N PRO A 83 -31.37 -14.58 79.19
CA PRO A 83 -32.24 -13.83 78.30
C PRO A 83 -33.37 -14.75 77.83
N ALA A 84 -34.57 -14.18 77.68
CA ALA A 84 -35.71 -14.92 77.17
C ALA A 84 -35.32 -15.61 75.85
N PRO A 85 -35.74 -16.86 75.60
CA PRO A 85 -35.50 -17.54 74.33
C PRO A 85 -35.91 -16.63 73.17
N GLU A 86 -35.05 -16.47 72.17
CA GLU A 86 -35.45 -15.79 70.94
C GLU A 86 -36.66 -16.54 70.37
N ALA A 87 -37.75 -15.81 70.16
CA ALA A 87 -38.95 -16.38 69.59
C ALA A 87 -38.61 -17.00 68.23
N PRO A 88 -39.07 -18.22 67.93
CA PRO A 88 -38.83 -18.83 66.63
C PRO A 88 -39.34 -17.88 65.52
N PRO A 89 -38.65 -17.80 64.37
CA PRO A 89 -39.06 -16.96 63.26
C PRO A 89 -40.52 -17.22 62.90
N GLY A 90 -41.37 -16.22 63.10
CA GLY A 90 -42.79 -16.28 62.79
C GLY A 90 -43.13 -15.53 61.50
N PRO A 91 -44.40 -15.57 61.08
CA PRO A 91 -44.94 -14.70 60.05
C PRO A 91 -44.46 -13.24 60.18
N GLY A 92 -43.86 -12.70 59.13
CA GLY A 92 -43.32 -11.33 59.09
C GLY A 92 -41.84 -11.20 59.48
N SER A 93 -41.17 -12.28 59.89
CA SER A 93 -39.72 -12.26 60.14
C SER A 93 -38.89 -12.26 58.85
N VAL A 94 -37.68 -11.71 58.91
CA VAL A 94 -36.72 -11.72 57.80
C VAL A 94 -36.37 -13.16 57.46
N SER A 95 -36.45 -13.50 56.18
CA SER A 95 -36.29 -14.86 55.69
C SER A 95 -34.92 -15.46 56.08
N PRO A 96 -34.90 -16.57 56.85
CA PRO A 96 -33.66 -17.24 57.25
C PRO A 96 -33.13 -18.22 56.18
N ASP A 97 -33.98 -18.69 55.27
CA ASP A 97 -33.67 -19.72 54.27
C ASP A 97 -33.84 -19.23 52.81
N GLY A 98 -34.18 -17.95 52.63
CA GLY A 98 -34.43 -17.35 51.33
C GLY A 98 -35.86 -17.52 50.83
N SER A 99 -36.73 -18.27 51.52
CA SER A 99 -38.14 -18.37 51.16
C SER A 99 -38.93 -17.13 51.64
N CYS A 100 -39.93 -16.70 50.88
CA CYS A 100 -40.78 -15.55 51.22
C CYS A 100 -42.24 -15.78 50.81
N GLY A 101 -43.15 -15.11 51.50
CA GLY A 101 -44.59 -15.30 51.30
C GLY A 101 -45.07 -16.70 51.71
N GLY A 102 -46.12 -17.19 51.04
CA GLY A 102 -46.71 -18.51 51.31
C GLY A 102 -47.30 -18.67 52.72
N THR A 103 -47.22 -19.87 53.29
CA THR A 103 -47.73 -20.20 54.64
C THR A 103 -46.86 -19.60 55.75
N ASN A 104 -45.56 -19.46 55.49
CA ASN A 104 -44.53 -19.01 56.42
C ASN A 104 -44.59 -17.49 56.61
N LYS A 105 -45.02 -16.76 55.56
CA LYS A 105 -45.14 -15.30 55.51
C LYS A 105 -43.82 -14.57 55.84
N PHE A 106 -42.69 -15.17 55.51
CA PHE A 106 -41.39 -14.51 55.66
C PHE A 106 -41.27 -13.32 54.71
N VAL A 107 -40.49 -12.32 55.12
CA VAL A 107 -40.20 -11.11 54.33
C VAL A 107 -38.73 -11.08 53.92
N CYS A 108 -38.45 -10.45 52.78
CA CYS A 108 -37.10 -10.38 52.22
C CYS A 108 -36.32 -9.14 52.64
N GLY A 109 -36.99 -8.07 53.11
CA GLY A 109 -36.32 -6.83 53.49
C GLY A 109 -35.28 -7.05 54.59
N GLY A 110 -34.01 -6.80 54.28
CA GLY A 110 -32.87 -7.03 55.18
C GLY A 110 -32.29 -8.45 55.14
N SER A 111 -32.75 -9.31 54.22
CA SER A 111 -32.24 -10.67 54.05
C SER A 111 -30.94 -10.68 53.24
N THR A 112 -30.01 -11.59 53.57
CA THR A 112 -28.76 -11.79 52.82
C THR A 112 -28.97 -12.32 51.41
N PHE A 113 -30.15 -12.87 51.12
CA PHE A 113 -30.52 -13.39 49.80
C PHE A 113 -30.94 -12.26 48.84
N GLY A 114 -31.36 -11.10 49.37
CA GLY A 114 -31.84 -9.93 48.64
C GLY A 114 -33.23 -9.51 49.13
N ASP A 115 -33.59 -8.25 48.86
CA ASP A 115 -34.76 -7.62 49.49
C ASP A 115 -36.09 -7.86 48.75
N CYS A 116 -36.06 -8.42 47.54
CA CYS A 116 -37.24 -8.61 46.70
C CYS A 116 -37.79 -10.04 46.81
N CYS A 117 -39.10 -10.19 46.98
CA CYS A 117 -39.76 -11.48 47.01
C CYS A 117 -40.34 -11.81 45.62
N SER A 118 -39.80 -12.80 44.91
CA SER A 118 -40.32 -13.20 43.60
C SER A 118 -41.69 -13.88 43.70
N ALA A 119 -42.45 -13.94 42.60
CA ALA A 119 -43.71 -14.70 42.54
C ALA A 119 -43.56 -16.19 42.84
N GLN A 120 -42.34 -16.73 42.78
CA GLN A 120 -42.05 -18.12 43.13
C GLN A 120 -41.79 -18.30 44.64
N GLY A 121 -41.88 -17.23 45.44
CA GLY A 121 -41.70 -17.28 46.90
C GLY A 121 -40.23 -17.31 47.33
N TRP A 122 -39.34 -16.66 46.58
CA TRP A 122 -37.91 -16.61 46.89
C TRP A 122 -37.37 -15.18 46.95
N CYS A 123 -36.53 -14.91 47.93
CA CYS A 123 -35.80 -13.65 48.12
C CYS A 123 -34.62 -13.53 47.15
N GLY A 124 -34.49 -12.37 46.53
CA GLY A 124 -33.41 -12.09 45.60
C GLY A 124 -33.22 -10.61 45.30
N LYS A 125 -32.22 -10.32 44.46
CA LYS A 125 -31.83 -8.96 44.05
C LYS A 125 -31.82 -8.73 42.53
N SER A 126 -32.15 -9.74 41.73
CA SER A 126 -32.16 -9.61 40.26
C SER A 126 -33.46 -9.00 39.74
N ALA A 127 -33.47 -8.55 38.49
CA ALA A 127 -34.68 -8.05 37.83
C ALA A 127 -35.83 -9.07 37.84
N ALA A 128 -35.54 -10.37 37.74
CA ALA A 128 -36.54 -11.43 37.88
C ALA A 128 -37.19 -11.49 39.28
N HIS A 129 -36.46 -11.10 40.33
CA HIS A 129 -36.99 -11.06 41.71
C HIS A 129 -37.68 -9.73 42.03
N CYS A 130 -37.16 -8.62 41.50
CA CYS A 130 -37.62 -7.27 41.83
C CYS A 130 -38.58 -6.66 40.80
N GLY A 131 -38.87 -7.36 39.70
CA GLY A 131 -39.73 -6.89 38.60
C GLY A 131 -41.24 -6.97 38.89
N ASN A 132 -42.07 -7.02 37.83
CA ASN A 132 -43.54 -6.89 37.94
C ASN A 132 -44.24 -7.94 38.80
N LEU A 133 -43.62 -9.10 38.96
CA LEU A 133 -44.16 -10.23 39.71
C LEU A 133 -43.53 -10.36 41.09
N CYS A 134 -42.81 -9.33 41.55
CA CYS A 134 -42.40 -9.25 42.93
C CYS A 134 -43.64 -9.08 43.83
N ASP A 135 -43.72 -9.84 44.92
CA ASP A 135 -44.79 -9.72 45.91
C ASP A 135 -44.47 -8.56 46.88
N PRO A 136 -45.18 -7.42 46.77
CA PRO A 136 -44.90 -6.24 47.57
C PRO A 136 -45.32 -6.42 49.04
N ALA A 137 -46.08 -7.46 49.38
CA ALA A 137 -46.42 -7.78 50.76
C ALA A 137 -45.23 -8.42 51.52
N PHE A 138 -44.27 -9.02 50.79
CA PHE A 138 -43.16 -9.77 51.38
C PHE A 138 -41.78 -9.32 50.91
N GLY A 139 -41.66 -8.32 50.03
CA GLY A 139 -40.37 -7.75 49.61
C GLY A 139 -40.46 -6.32 49.08
N THR A 140 -39.31 -5.69 48.85
CA THR A 140 -39.20 -4.34 48.28
C THR A 140 -39.14 -4.41 46.75
N CYS A 141 -40.29 -4.35 46.11
CA CYS A 141 -40.39 -4.44 44.67
C CYS A 141 -39.91 -3.15 43.97
N GLY A 142 -39.28 -3.33 42.80
CA GLY A 142 -38.95 -2.22 41.91
C GLY A 142 -40.18 -1.69 41.19
N PRO A 143 -40.06 -0.55 40.47
CA PRO A 143 -41.13 -0.08 39.60
C PRO A 143 -41.45 -1.14 38.53
N PRO A 144 -42.71 -1.19 38.03
CA PRO A 144 -43.07 -2.14 37.00
C PRO A 144 -42.18 -1.97 35.75
N SER A 145 -41.41 -3.01 35.44
CA SER A 145 -40.59 -3.19 34.25
C SER A 145 -41.39 -3.84 33.11
N ASN A 146 -41.05 -3.52 31.87
CA ASN A 146 -41.60 -4.21 30.69
C ASN A 146 -40.79 -5.46 30.31
N ILE A 147 -39.95 -5.98 31.19
CA ILE A 147 -39.08 -7.15 30.93
C ILE A 147 -39.95 -8.41 30.79
N THR A 148 -39.64 -9.24 29.80
CA THR A 148 -40.34 -10.51 29.58
C THR A 148 -40.05 -11.54 30.68
N ILE A 149 -41.02 -12.41 30.93
CA ILE A 149 -40.94 -13.49 31.94
C ILE A 149 -41.02 -14.89 31.31
N ASP A 150 -41.50 -14.96 30.08
CA ASP A 150 -41.73 -16.19 29.32
C ASP A 150 -40.87 -16.25 28.05
N GLY A 151 -39.99 -15.26 27.85
CA GLY A 151 -39.12 -15.16 26.69
C GLY A 151 -39.75 -14.48 25.49
N GLN A 152 -41.04 -14.12 25.51
CA GLN A 152 -41.69 -13.42 24.40
C GLN A 152 -41.43 -11.91 24.45
N CYS A 153 -41.14 -11.29 23.32
CA CYS A 153 -40.81 -9.87 23.20
C CYS A 153 -41.41 -9.23 21.94
N GLY A 154 -41.27 -7.92 21.78
CA GLY A 154 -41.70 -7.24 20.56
C GLY A 154 -43.14 -6.75 20.61
N SER A 155 -44.02 -7.30 19.76
CA SER A 155 -45.40 -6.81 19.58
C SER A 155 -46.27 -6.86 20.84
N ASN A 156 -45.91 -7.69 21.83
CA ASN A 156 -46.55 -7.75 23.14
C ASN A 156 -46.09 -6.63 24.11
N GLY A 157 -45.21 -5.73 23.66
CA GLY A 157 -44.66 -4.63 24.44
C GLY A 157 -43.55 -5.03 25.43
N LYS A 158 -43.07 -6.28 25.40
CA LYS A 158 -42.07 -6.81 26.33
C LYS A 158 -40.65 -6.72 25.79
N VAL A 159 -39.69 -6.54 26.69
CA VAL A 159 -38.26 -6.42 26.37
C VAL A 159 -37.44 -7.57 26.93
N CYS A 160 -36.34 -7.89 26.25
CA CYS A 160 -35.43 -8.99 26.58
C CYS A 160 -34.35 -8.68 27.63
N PRO A 161 -33.74 -7.47 27.67
CA PRO A 161 -32.61 -7.21 28.56
C PRO A 161 -32.95 -7.45 30.03
N GLY A 162 -32.16 -8.31 30.68
CA GLY A 162 -32.35 -8.66 32.10
C GLY A 162 -33.42 -9.73 32.38
N SER A 163 -33.99 -10.37 31.34
CA SER A 163 -34.97 -11.46 31.48
C SER A 163 -34.35 -12.82 31.82
N GLY A 164 -33.06 -13.02 31.50
CA GLY A 164 -32.37 -14.31 31.64
C GLY A 164 -32.54 -15.28 30.46
N TYR A 165 -33.39 -14.94 29.47
CA TYR A 165 -33.52 -15.70 28.21
C TYR A 165 -32.54 -15.25 27.12
N GLY A 166 -31.86 -14.13 27.37
CA GLY A 166 -30.97 -13.46 26.45
C GLY A 166 -31.43 -12.03 26.17
N ASP A 167 -30.53 -11.22 25.64
CA ASP A 167 -30.74 -9.77 25.56
C ASP A 167 -31.34 -9.31 24.22
N CYS A 168 -31.35 -10.16 23.17
CA CYS A 168 -31.82 -9.80 21.84
C CYS A 168 -33.26 -10.27 21.60
N CYS A 169 -34.08 -9.44 20.96
CA CYS A 169 -35.44 -9.80 20.57
C CYS A 169 -35.48 -10.14 19.07
N SER A 170 -35.73 -11.40 18.72
CA SER A 170 -35.77 -11.85 17.31
C SER A 170 -36.96 -11.29 16.54
N VAL A 171 -36.95 -11.42 15.21
CA VAL A 171 -38.10 -11.07 14.35
C VAL A 171 -39.37 -11.85 14.71
N ASP A 172 -39.21 -13.07 15.22
CA ASP A 172 -40.31 -13.95 15.64
C ASP A 172 -40.84 -13.61 17.04
N GLY A 173 -40.29 -12.59 17.70
CA GLY A 173 -40.74 -12.12 19.01
C GLY A 173 -40.25 -12.97 20.18
N TRP A 174 -39.03 -13.51 20.09
CA TRP A 174 -38.43 -14.31 21.16
C TRP A 174 -37.07 -13.76 21.60
N CYS A 175 -36.81 -13.85 22.90
CA CYS A 175 -35.54 -13.46 23.51
C CYS A 175 -34.48 -14.55 23.35
N GLY A 176 -33.25 -14.14 23.01
CA GLY A 176 -32.10 -15.03 22.89
C GLY A 176 -30.79 -14.26 22.78
N ASP A 177 -29.66 -14.97 22.85
CA ASP A 177 -28.31 -14.40 22.72
C ASP A 177 -27.58 -14.83 21.44
N GLU A 178 -28.16 -15.77 20.68
CA GLU A 178 -27.54 -16.31 19.47
C GLU A 178 -27.67 -15.36 18.27
N ALA A 179 -26.83 -15.56 17.26
CA ALA A 179 -26.84 -14.76 16.03
C ALA A 179 -28.21 -14.74 15.31
N GLY A 180 -29.03 -15.78 15.45
CA GLY A 180 -30.40 -15.80 14.92
C GLY A 180 -31.37 -14.84 15.64
N HIS A 181 -31.09 -14.49 16.90
CA HIS A 181 -31.90 -13.55 17.70
C HIS A 181 -31.33 -12.13 17.63
N CYS A 182 -30.01 -12.01 17.62
CA CYS A 182 -29.29 -10.73 17.62
C CYS A 182 -28.99 -10.18 16.23
N GLY A 183 -29.22 -10.97 15.18
CA GLY A 183 -28.91 -10.65 13.78
C GLY A 183 -30.08 -10.05 13.02
N ALA A 184 -30.20 -10.40 11.74
CA ALA A 184 -31.19 -9.81 10.83
C ALA A 184 -32.61 -9.86 11.39
N GLY A 185 -33.26 -8.69 11.48
CA GLY A 185 -34.63 -8.58 11.99
C GLY A 185 -34.75 -8.50 13.52
N CYS A 186 -33.64 -8.39 14.26
CA CYS A 186 -33.68 -8.10 15.69
C CYS A 186 -34.39 -6.78 15.98
N GLN A 187 -35.33 -6.80 16.92
CA GLN A 187 -36.21 -5.67 17.24
C GLN A 187 -35.53 -4.76 18.27
N ALA A 188 -34.80 -3.73 17.81
CA ALA A 188 -33.98 -2.84 18.65
C ALA A 188 -34.74 -2.08 19.76
N GLY A 189 -36.07 -1.90 19.62
CA GLY A 189 -36.91 -1.34 20.68
C GLY A 189 -37.19 -2.30 21.84
N PHE A 190 -36.91 -3.59 21.66
CA PHE A 190 -37.26 -4.67 22.58
C PHE A 190 -36.07 -5.56 22.96
N GLY A 191 -34.89 -5.34 22.41
CA GLY A 191 -33.67 -6.07 22.73
C GLY A 191 -32.38 -5.35 22.32
N ASN A 192 -31.25 -5.83 22.82
CA ASN A 192 -29.93 -5.31 22.50
C ASN A 192 -29.34 -6.01 21.28
N CYS A 193 -29.61 -5.48 20.09
CA CYS A 193 -29.10 -6.04 18.84
C CYS A 193 -27.60 -5.73 18.69
N THR A 194 -26.76 -6.59 19.27
CA THR A 194 -25.29 -6.41 19.37
C THR A 194 -24.56 -6.52 18.03
N LEU A 195 -25.22 -7.07 17.00
CA LEU A 195 -24.73 -6.96 15.63
C LEU A 195 -25.06 -5.56 15.11
N ALA A 196 -24.02 -4.74 14.94
CA ALA A 196 -24.14 -3.43 14.31
C ALA A 196 -24.94 -3.57 13.01
N ASN A 197 -26.11 -2.92 12.95
CA ASN A 197 -27.04 -2.86 11.82
C ASN A 197 -28.03 -4.05 11.67
N ALA A 198 -28.37 -4.78 12.73
CA ALA A 198 -29.37 -5.85 12.72
C ALA A 198 -30.73 -5.50 12.06
N GLY A 199 -31.20 -4.25 12.20
CA GLY A 199 -32.42 -3.75 11.54
C GLY A 199 -32.26 -3.44 10.05
N ASP A 200 -31.02 -3.29 9.58
CA ASP A 200 -30.70 -3.00 8.19
C ASP A 200 -30.32 -4.25 7.41
N VAL A 201 -30.04 -5.38 8.08
CA VAL A 201 -29.74 -6.64 7.39
C VAL A 201 -30.98 -7.16 6.67
N SER A 202 -30.83 -7.54 5.41
CA SER A 202 -31.89 -8.05 4.55
C SER A 202 -32.43 -9.38 5.05
N THR A 203 -33.76 -9.45 5.21
CA THR A 203 -34.52 -10.64 5.62
C THR A 203 -35.28 -11.28 4.45
N ASP A 204 -35.33 -10.62 3.30
CA ASP A 204 -36.06 -11.04 2.09
C ASP A 204 -35.13 -11.26 0.88
N GLY A 205 -33.83 -11.09 1.07
CA GLY A 205 -32.81 -11.23 0.03
C GLY A 205 -32.63 -10.00 -0.85
N PHE A 206 -33.35 -8.90 -0.62
CA PHE A 206 -33.16 -7.64 -1.37
C PHE A 206 -32.27 -6.66 -0.62
N CYS A 207 -31.38 -5.97 -1.35
CA CYS A 207 -30.40 -5.04 -0.80
C CYS A 207 -30.18 -3.80 -1.68
N GLY A 208 -29.44 -2.83 -1.16
CA GLY A 208 -29.02 -1.65 -1.91
C GLY A 208 -30.07 -0.55 -1.92
N LYS A 209 -30.92 -0.49 -2.97
CA LYS A 209 -31.88 0.61 -3.18
C LYS A 209 -32.92 0.73 -2.06
N ASN A 210 -33.25 -0.38 -1.41
CA ASN A 210 -34.14 -0.43 -0.25
C ASN A 210 -33.45 -0.03 1.08
N GLY A 211 -32.17 0.34 1.03
CA GLY A 211 -31.35 0.68 2.20
C GLY A 211 -30.85 -0.52 3.00
N LYS A 212 -31.18 -1.75 2.60
CA LYS A 212 -30.80 -2.97 3.32
C LYS A 212 -29.41 -3.47 2.94
N THR A 213 -28.71 -4.08 3.90
CA THR A 213 -27.39 -4.69 3.76
C THR A 213 -27.48 -6.22 3.79
N CYS A 214 -26.56 -6.90 3.12
CA CYS A 214 -26.47 -8.35 3.11
C CYS A 214 -25.52 -8.89 4.18
N LYS A 215 -24.67 -8.05 4.79
CA LYS A 215 -23.68 -8.47 5.80
C LYS A 215 -24.37 -9.11 7.00
N GLY A 216 -24.15 -10.41 7.22
CA GLY A 216 -24.79 -11.22 8.25
C GLY A 216 -26.15 -11.82 7.85
N SER A 217 -26.54 -11.74 6.57
CA SER A 217 -27.79 -12.31 6.05
C SER A 217 -27.63 -13.80 5.73
N THR A 218 -28.70 -14.57 5.89
CA THR A 218 -28.76 -16.00 5.54
C THR A 218 -28.63 -16.25 4.03
N TYR A 219 -28.96 -15.27 3.21
CA TYR A 219 -28.82 -15.31 1.75
C TYR A 219 -27.35 -15.18 1.30
N GLY A 220 -26.47 -14.70 2.18
CA GLY A 220 -25.06 -14.42 1.92
C GLY A 220 -24.74 -12.94 2.04
N ASP A 221 -23.45 -12.63 2.20
CA ASP A 221 -23.03 -11.29 2.63
C ASP A 221 -22.85 -10.27 1.50
N CYS A 222 -23.00 -10.69 0.25
CA CYS A 222 -22.72 -9.88 -0.93
C CYS A 222 -24.01 -9.29 -1.51
N CYS A 223 -23.98 -8.01 -1.92
CA CYS A 223 -25.12 -7.34 -2.54
C CYS A 223 -24.83 -7.10 -4.02
N SER A 224 -25.53 -7.78 -4.95
CA SER A 224 -25.27 -7.65 -6.39
C SER A 224 -25.65 -6.27 -6.95
N ALA A 225 -25.26 -5.99 -8.20
CA ALA A 225 -25.62 -4.74 -8.89
C ALA A 225 -27.14 -4.55 -9.02
N GLU A 226 -27.87 -5.66 -9.17
CA GLU A 226 -29.33 -5.70 -9.31
C GLU A 226 -30.06 -5.60 -7.97
N GLY A 227 -29.33 -5.65 -6.84
CA GLY A 227 -29.87 -5.47 -5.49
C GLY A 227 -30.33 -6.77 -4.83
N TYR A 228 -29.61 -7.87 -5.06
CA TYR A 228 -29.88 -9.16 -4.40
C TYR A 228 -28.73 -9.60 -3.49
N CYS A 229 -29.09 -10.15 -2.33
CA CYS A 229 -28.14 -10.78 -1.41
C CYS A 229 -27.74 -12.17 -1.90
N GLY A 230 -26.45 -12.45 -1.83
CA GLY A 230 -25.92 -13.73 -2.26
C GLY A 230 -24.49 -13.98 -1.77
N LYS A 231 -23.94 -15.09 -2.24
CA LYS A 231 -22.54 -15.51 -2.02
C LYS A 231 -21.73 -15.25 -3.29
N THR A 232 -20.74 -16.09 -3.58
CA THR A 232 -19.69 -15.98 -4.60
C THR A 232 -20.03 -15.11 -5.82
N ASN A 233 -21.02 -15.48 -6.65
CA ASN A 233 -21.35 -14.74 -7.88
C ASN A 233 -21.89 -13.32 -7.62
N HIS A 234 -22.53 -13.08 -6.48
CA HIS A 234 -23.07 -11.77 -6.09
C HIS A 234 -21.98 -10.87 -5.49
N CYS A 235 -20.80 -11.43 -5.19
CA CYS A 235 -19.64 -10.72 -4.66
C CYS A 235 -18.73 -10.18 -5.77
N GLU A 236 -19.02 -10.48 -7.03
CA GLU A 236 -18.21 -10.15 -8.20
C GLU A 236 -18.50 -8.72 -8.71
N ALA A 237 -18.14 -8.44 -9.97
CA ALA A 237 -18.25 -7.13 -10.60
C ALA A 237 -19.67 -6.53 -10.44
N GLY A 238 -19.73 -5.29 -9.97
CA GLY A 238 -20.99 -4.59 -9.69
C GLY A 238 -21.57 -4.80 -8.29
N CYS A 239 -20.93 -5.60 -7.43
CA CYS A 239 -21.33 -5.72 -6.04
C CYS A 239 -21.27 -4.36 -5.29
N GLN A 240 -22.32 -4.07 -4.52
CA GLN A 240 -22.52 -2.82 -3.81
C GLN A 240 -21.85 -2.83 -2.42
N THR A 241 -20.61 -2.35 -2.34
CA THR A 241 -19.77 -2.39 -1.11
C THR A 241 -20.38 -1.69 0.12
N LYS A 242 -21.24 -0.70 -0.11
CA LYS A 242 -22.01 -0.04 0.96
C LYS A 242 -23.00 -0.98 1.64
N PHE A 243 -23.53 -1.96 0.90
CA PHE A 243 -24.63 -2.84 1.30
C PHE A 243 -24.22 -4.32 1.33
N GLY A 244 -22.95 -4.66 1.15
CA GLY A 244 -22.45 -6.04 1.20
C GLY A 244 -20.94 -6.11 1.35
N THR A 245 -20.40 -7.29 1.65
CA THR A 245 -18.96 -7.57 1.57
C THR A 245 -18.64 -8.09 0.18
N CYS A 246 -18.16 -7.22 -0.68
CA CYS A 246 -17.77 -7.61 -2.02
C CYS A 246 -16.34 -8.14 -2.05
N SER A 247 -16.04 -8.99 -3.04
CA SER A 247 -14.66 -9.32 -3.37
C SER A 247 -13.92 -8.02 -3.74
N ALA A 248 -12.60 -7.96 -3.56
CA ALA A 248 -11.76 -6.79 -3.93
C ALA A 248 -11.83 -6.40 -5.45
N GLU A 249 -12.64 -7.13 -6.21
CA GLU A 249 -12.86 -7.15 -7.65
C GLU A 249 -13.96 -6.17 -8.12
N THR A 250 -14.54 -5.32 -7.26
CA THR A 250 -15.65 -4.40 -7.64
C THR A 250 -15.25 -3.26 -8.59
N ASP A 251 -13.95 -3.00 -8.70
CA ASP A 251 -13.43 -2.04 -9.65
C ASP A 251 -13.21 -2.65 -11.03
N ILE A 252 -13.45 -3.94 -11.25
CA ILE A 252 -13.19 -4.55 -12.55
C ILE A 252 -14.11 -3.99 -13.64
N SER A 253 -13.50 -3.58 -14.75
CA SER A 253 -14.18 -3.02 -15.91
C SER A 253 -15.02 -4.09 -16.62
N THR A 254 -16.31 -3.80 -16.77
CA THR A 254 -17.31 -4.63 -17.49
C THR A 254 -17.66 -4.10 -18.87
N ASP A 255 -17.26 -2.87 -19.17
CA ASP A 255 -17.51 -2.17 -20.43
C ASP A 255 -16.22 -1.91 -21.23
N GLY A 256 -15.08 -2.36 -20.72
CA GLY A 256 -13.77 -2.20 -21.33
C GLY A 256 -13.10 -0.85 -21.03
N PHE A 257 -13.70 0.03 -20.24
CA PHE A 257 -13.09 1.31 -19.84
C PHE A 257 -12.43 1.22 -18.45
N CYS A 258 -11.26 1.83 -18.29
CA CYS A 258 -10.44 1.79 -17.07
C CYS A 258 -9.72 3.10 -16.79
N GLY A 259 -9.10 3.20 -15.61
CA GLY A 259 -8.26 4.34 -15.26
C GLY A 259 -9.03 5.46 -14.58
N THR A 260 -9.35 6.51 -15.32
CA THR A 260 -9.95 7.74 -14.76
C THR A 260 -11.35 7.54 -14.20
N ASN A 261 -12.08 6.53 -14.67
CA ASN A 261 -13.37 6.10 -14.12
C ASN A 261 -13.24 5.28 -12.82
N GLY A 262 -12.02 5.08 -12.30
CA GLY A 262 -11.73 4.29 -11.12
C GLY A 262 -11.74 2.78 -11.36
N LYS A 263 -11.97 2.32 -12.59
CA LYS A 263 -12.05 0.89 -12.92
C LYS A 263 -10.69 0.31 -13.26
N THR A 264 -10.49 -0.96 -12.91
CA THR A 264 -9.31 -1.80 -13.17
C THR A 264 -9.62 -2.85 -14.23
N CYS A 265 -8.60 -3.30 -14.95
CA CYS A 265 -8.72 -4.32 -15.97
C CYS A 265 -8.34 -5.71 -15.45
N LYS A 266 -7.71 -5.83 -14.27
CA LYS A 266 -7.27 -7.11 -13.70
C LYS A 266 -8.48 -8.02 -13.50
N GLY A 267 -8.54 -9.16 -14.18
CA GLY A 267 -9.67 -10.10 -14.15
C GLY A 267 -10.76 -9.80 -15.19
N SER A 268 -10.63 -8.76 -16.00
CA SER A 268 -11.62 -8.38 -17.02
C SER A 268 -11.55 -9.29 -18.26
N THR A 269 -12.70 -9.59 -18.87
CA THR A 269 -12.78 -10.36 -20.12
C THR A 269 -12.11 -9.67 -21.31
N PHE A 270 -11.97 -8.34 -21.26
CA PHE A 270 -11.28 -7.55 -22.29
C PHE A 270 -9.75 -7.71 -22.21
N GLY A 271 -9.22 -8.16 -21.07
CA GLY A 271 -7.80 -8.32 -20.78
C GLY A 271 -7.36 -7.50 -19.58
N ASP A 272 -6.20 -7.85 -19.01
CA ASP A 272 -5.75 -7.35 -17.71
C ASP A 272 -5.08 -5.98 -17.74
N CYS A 273 -4.80 -5.43 -18.92
CA CYS A 273 -3.99 -4.23 -19.09
C CYS A 273 -4.85 -3.00 -19.32
N CYS A 274 -4.59 -1.92 -18.58
CA CYS A 274 -5.25 -0.63 -18.79
C CYS A 274 -4.34 0.29 -19.60
N SER A 275 -4.73 0.65 -20.83
CA SER A 275 -3.92 1.51 -21.70
C SER A 275 -3.85 2.96 -21.23
N ALA A 276 -2.93 3.74 -21.78
CA ALA A 276 -2.85 5.20 -21.54
C ALA A 276 -4.16 5.94 -21.85
N GLN A 277 -4.98 5.38 -22.75
CA GLN A 277 -6.24 5.97 -23.22
C GLN A 277 -7.44 5.53 -22.37
N GLY A 278 -7.24 4.69 -21.36
CA GLY A 278 -8.30 4.22 -20.46
C GLY A 278 -9.11 3.06 -21.00
N TYR A 279 -8.50 2.16 -21.76
CA TYR A 279 -9.15 0.95 -22.28
C TYR A 279 -8.48 -0.32 -21.76
N CYS A 280 -9.30 -1.31 -21.40
CA CYS A 280 -8.86 -2.65 -21.07
C CYS A 280 -8.52 -3.45 -22.32
N GLY A 281 -7.40 -4.16 -22.26
CA GLY A 281 -6.96 -4.98 -23.37
C GLY A 281 -5.83 -5.92 -23.00
N LYS A 282 -5.29 -6.59 -24.03
CA LYS A 282 -4.09 -7.45 -23.96
C LYS A 282 -2.96 -6.83 -24.78
N ASP A 283 -1.77 -7.41 -24.65
CA ASP A 283 -0.56 -7.14 -25.43
C ASP A 283 -0.18 -5.66 -25.60
N GLY A 284 -0.70 -5.01 -26.66
CA GLY A 284 -0.44 -3.61 -26.98
C GLY A 284 -0.91 -2.65 -25.89
N HIS A 285 -1.99 -2.99 -25.17
CA HIS A 285 -2.52 -2.20 -24.05
C HIS A 285 -1.62 -2.29 -22.81
N CYS A 286 -0.73 -3.29 -22.76
CA CYS A 286 0.20 -3.52 -21.66
C CYS A 286 1.51 -2.77 -21.84
N GLY A 287 1.74 -2.12 -22.99
CA GLY A 287 2.98 -1.43 -23.35
C GLY A 287 3.04 0.01 -22.86
N ALA A 288 3.57 0.91 -23.70
CA ALA A 288 3.81 2.31 -23.36
C ALA A 288 2.58 3.01 -22.75
N GLY A 289 2.77 3.64 -21.60
CA GLY A 289 1.71 4.39 -20.92
C GLY A 289 0.62 3.53 -20.28
N CYS A 290 0.81 2.20 -20.20
CA CYS A 290 -0.08 1.34 -19.42
C CYS A 290 -0.16 1.80 -17.96
N GLN A 291 -1.39 1.86 -17.44
CA GLN A 291 -1.70 2.38 -16.11
C GLN A 291 -1.62 1.26 -15.06
N ALA A 292 -0.45 1.07 -14.45
CA ALA A 292 -0.20 -0.04 -13.50
C ALA A 292 -1.11 -0.04 -12.25
N LYS A 293 -1.68 1.11 -11.90
CA LYS A 293 -2.69 1.21 -10.82
C LYS A 293 -3.99 0.49 -11.19
N PHE A 294 -4.33 0.45 -12.47
CA PHE A 294 -5.62 -0.02 -13.00
C PHE A 294 -5.47 -1.25 -13.91
N GLY A 295 -4.29 -1.88 -13.98
CA GLY A 295 -4.05 -3.04 -14.83
C GLY A 295 -2.70 -3.69 -14.58
N THR A 296 -2.42 -4.77 -15.31
CA THR A 296 -1.16 -5.51 -15.28
C THR A 296 -0.29 -5.08 -16.46
N CYS A 297 0.67 -4.19 -16.24
CA CYS A 297 1.53 -3.70 -17.31
C CYS A 297 2.75 -4.60 -17.53
N LYS A 298 3.33 -4.56 -18.74
CA LYS A 298 4.64 -5.16 -19.00
C LYS A 298 5.69 -4.51 -18.09
N ALA A 299 6.74 -5.27 -17.79
CA ALA A 299 7.92 -4.68 -17.17
C ALA A 299 8.39 -3.50 -18.04
N ASP A 300 8.73 -2.39 -17.39
CA ASP A 300 9.22 -1.15 -18.01
C ASP A 300 8.18 -0.29 -18.76
N SER A 301 6.88 -0.62 -18.77
CA SER A 301 5.84 0.19 -19.44
C SER A 301 5.80 1.67 -19.03
N GLY A 302 6.17 1.97 -17.78
CA GLY A 302 6.30 3.35 -17.29
C GLY A 302 7.55 4.08 -17.79
N SER A 303 8.54 3.33 -18.27
CA SER A 303 9.80 3.83 -18.82
C SER A 303 9.74 4.00 -20.35
N ILE A 304 8.78 3.40 -21.04
CA ILE A 304 8.62 3.54 -22.50
C ILE A 304 8.09 4.95 -22.83
N SER A 305 8.66 5.55 -23.87
CA SER A 305 8.31 6.89 -24.35
C SER A 305 6.89 6.92 -24.94
N THR A 306 6.11 7.92 -24.53
CA THR A 306 4.73 8.18 -24.99
C THR A 306 4.60 9.45 -25.85
N ASP A 307 5.64 10.27 -25.92
CA ASP A 307 5.69 11.53 -26.67
C ASP A 307 6.83 11.57 -27.72
N GLY A 308 7.52 10.44 -27.90
CA GLY A 308 8.65 10.29 -28.82
C GLY A 308 9.97 10.80 -28.25
N ARG A 309 10.02 11.36 -27.04
CA ARG A 309 11.29 11.79 -26.42
C ARG A 309 11.91 10.67 -25.59
N CYS A 310 13.23 10.53 -25.65
CA CYS A 310 13.95 9.44 -25.00
C CYS A 310 15.31 9.86 -24.47
N GLY A 311 16.05 8.90 -23.91
CA GLY A 311 17.46 9.08 -23.60
C GLY A 311 17.69 9.70 -22.24
N SER A 312 18.91 10.20 -22.04
CA SER A 312 19.29 10.88 -20.79
C SER A 312 18.48 12.15 -20.51
N PHE A 313 17.77 12.69 -21.50
CA PHE A 313 16.92 13.88 -21.37
C PHE A 313 15.76 13.68 -20.38
N ASN A 314 15.04 12.55 -20.48
CA ASN A 314 13.87 12.25 -19.65
C ASN A 314 13.88 10.84 -19.04
N GLY A 315 14.96 10.08 -19.24
CA GLY A 315 15.12 8.71 -18.76
C GLY A 315 14.20 7.69 -19.43
N LYS A 316 13.51 8.05 -20.53
CA LYS A 316 12.59 7.16 -21.23
C LYS A 316 13.29 6.32 -22.30
N THR A 317 12.79 5.11 -22.52
CA THR A 317 13.23 4.20 -23.58
C THR A 317 12.27 4.22 -24.77
N CYS A 318 12.80 4.02 -25.97
CA CYS A 318 12.03 3.84 -27.19
C CYS A 318 11.58 2.39 -27.42
N LYS A 319 12.17 1.40 -26.74
CA LYS A 319 11.84 -0.02 -26.95
C LYS A 319 10.37 -0.29 -26.63
N GLY A 320 9.61 -0.73 -27.63
CA GLY A 320 8.18 -0.97 -27.55
C GLY A 320 7.30 0.28 -27.67
N SER A 321 7.88 1.41 -28.13
CA SER A 321 7.15 2.63 -28.43
C SER A 321 6.59 2.63 -29.85
N THR A 322 5.48 3.33 -30.08
CA THR A 322 4.89 3.50 -31.42
C THR A 322 5.68 4.43 -32.33
N PHE A 323 6.62 5.19 -31.77
CA PHE A 323 7.49 6.10 -32.53
C PHE A 323 8.73 5.39 -33.09
N GLY A 324 8.93 4.13 -32.73
CA GLY A 324 10.08 3.31 -33.10
C GLY A 324 10.97 2.98 -31.91
N ASP A 325 11.86 2.02 -32.10
CA ASP A 325 12.63 1.38 -31.02
C ASP A 325 14.00 2.03 -30.77
N CYS A 326 14.51 2.86 -31.67
CA CYS A 326 15.82 3.48 -31.57
C CYS A 326 15.74 4.86 -30.91
N CYS A 327 16.71 5.19 -30.06
CA CYS A 327 16.81 6.50 -29.43
C CYS A 327 18.00 7.26 -30.01
N SER A 328 17.76 8.32 -30.78
CA SER A 328 18.81 9.08 -31.47
C SER A 328 19.67 9.92 -30.52
N VAL A 329 20.80 10.46 -30.99
CA VAL A 329 21.59 11.47 -30.25
C VAL A 329 20.75 12.67 -29.84
N GLY A 330 19.74 13.00 -30.66
CA GLY A 330 18.84 14.12 -30.46
C GLY A 330 17.78 13.86 -29.37
N SER A 331 17.82 12.71 -28.71
CA SER A 331 16.84 12.32 -27.67
C SER A 331 15.42 12.12 -28.23
N TRP A 332 15.32 11.57 -29.44
CA TRP A 332 14.06 11.24 -30.12
C TRP A 332 13.99 9.77 -30.54
N CYS A 333 12.80 9.19 -30.42
CA CYS A 333 12.48 7.85 -30.89
C CYS A 333 12.24 7.83 -32.39
N GLY A 334 12.71 6.76 -33.05
CA GLY A 334 12.54 6.52 -34.48
C GLY A 334 12.99 5.11 -34.85
N ASP A 335 12.70 4.71 -36.08
CA ASP A 335 13.16 3.42 -36.67
C ASP A 335 14.10 3.62 -37.87
N GLU A 336 14.31 4.86 -38.29
CA GLU A 336 15.13 5.18 -39.45
C GLU A 336 16.63 5.20 -39.10
N LYS A 337 17.47 5.13 -40.13
CA LYS A 337 18.94 5.11 -40.02
C LYS A 337 19.48 6.21 -39.11
N ASP A 338 18.96 7.43 -39.22
CA ASP A 338 19.40 8.59 -38.43
C ASP A 338 19.10 8.44 -36.93
N HIS A 339 18.19 7.54 -36.54
CA HIS A 339 17.85 7.24 -35.16
C HIS A 339 18.61 6.00 -34.65
N CYS A 340 18.78 5.00 -35.51
CA CYS A 340 19.30 3.68 -35.15
C CYS A 340 20.82 3.53 -35.29
N ASP A 341 21.48 4.41 -36.04
CA ASP A 341 22.90 4.33 -36.34
C ASP A 341 23.74 5.29 -35.49
N ALA A 342 24.43 6.26 -36.12
CA ALA A 342 25.47 7.06 -35.49
C ALA A 342 24.94 7.76 -34.22
N GLY A 343 25.50 7.37 -33.07
CA GLY A 343 25.15 7.95 -31.77
C GLY A 343 23.78 7.56 -31.22
N CYS A 344 23.16 6.50 -31.75
CA CYS A 344 22.02 5.87 -31.09
C CYS A 344 22.37 5.49 -29.63
N GLN A 345 21.48 5.85 -28.70
CA GLN A 345 21.63 5.66 -27.26
C GLN A 345 21.16 4.27 -26.85
N SER A 346 22.05 3.28 -26.85
CA SER A 346 21.71 1.85 -26.61
C SER A 346 21.16 1.54 -25.21
N ALA A 347 21.42 2.40 -24.22
CA ALA A 347 20.78 2.32 -22.90
C ALA A 347 19.28 2.63 -22.95
N PHE A 348 18.82 3.37 -23.96
CA PHE A 348 17.46 3.87 -24.08
C PHE A 348 16.76 3.42 -25.37
N GLY A 349 17.41 2.66 -26.26
CA GLY A 349 16.82 2.18 -27.51
C GLY A 349 17.52 0.92 -28.06
N ALA A 350 16.96 0.36 -29.13
CA ALA A 350 17.52 -0.79 -29.85
C ALA A 350 18.35 -0.32 -31.05
N CYS A 351 19.63 -0.03 -30.82
CA CYS A 351 20.52 0.47 -31.87
C CYS A 351 20.97 -0.64 -32.83
N ASN A 352 21.22 -0.27 -34.08
CA ASN A 352 21.82 -1.17 -35.06
C ASN A 352 23.23 -1.58 -34.63
N ALA A 353 23.65 -2.80 -34.96
CA ALA A 353 25.00 -3.28 -34.61
C ALA A 353 26.12 -2.34 -35.12
N ALA A 354 25.91 -1.77 -36.32
CA ALA A 354 26.85 -0.84 -36.94
C ALA A 354 26.96 0.51 -36.20
N ALA A 355 25.94 0.92 -35.44
CA ALA A 355 25.87 2.21 -34.73
C ALA A 355 27.12 2.51 -33.90
N SER A 356 27.60 1.48 -33.18
CA SER A 356 28.77 1.58 -32.29
C SER A 356 30.08 1.86 -33.02
N THR A 357 30.15 1.55 -34.32
CA THR A 357 31.35 1.72 -35.16
C THR A 357 31.34 3.01 -35.97
N ILE A 358 30.19 3.68 -36.09
CA ILE A 358 30.06 4.91 -36.88
C ILE A 358 30.57 6.10 -36.07
N SER A 359 31.33 6.98 -36.72
CA SER A 359 31.91 8.17 -36.11
C SER A 359 30.85 9.19 -35.71
N THR A 360 30.92 9.66 -34.47
CA THR A 360 30.04 10.70 -33.89
C THR A 360 30.78 12.01 -33.61
N ASP A 361 32.11 12.02 -33.73
CA ASP A 361 33.00 13.15 -33.47
C ASP A 361 33.76 13.61 -34.72
N GLY A 362 33.52 12.96 -35.86
CA GLY A 362 34.17 13.25 -37.13
C GLY A 362 35.53 12.59 -37.30
N PHE A 363 36.02 11.78 -36.35
CA PHE A 363 37.28 11.06 -36.48
C PHE A 363 37.07 9.61 -36.92
N CYS A 364 37.95 9.09 -37.79
CA CYS A 364 37.86 7.76 -38.39
C CYS A 364 39.22 7.11 -38.63
N GLY A 365 39.20 5.82 -38.99
CA GLY A 365 40.41 5.10 -39.36
C GLY A 365 41.12 4.49 -38.16
N LYS A 366 42.18 5.14 -37.68
CA LYS A 366 43.06 4.59 -36.62
C LYS A 366 42.33 4.34 -35.28
N ASN A 367 41.25 5.07 -35.03
CA ASN A 367 40.38 4.89 -33.85
C ASN A 367 39.37 3.72 -34.03
N GLY A 368 39.41 3.01 -35.14
CA GLY A 368 38.50 1.91 -35.47
C GLY A 368 37.09 2.36 -35.89
N LYS A 369 36.84 3.66 -36.05
CA LYS A 369 35.54 4.20 -36.45
C LYS A 369 35.43 4.37 -37.96
N THR A 370 34.22 4.17 -38.49
CA THR A 370 33.87 4.37 -39.89
C THR A 370 33.04 5.64 -40.07
N CYS A 371 33.18 6.28 -41.22
CA CYS A 371 32.37 7.43 -41.63
C CYS A 371 31.08 7.01 -42.34
N LYS A 372 30.95 5.73 -42.76
CA LYS A 372 29.77 5.23 -43.49
C LYS A 372 28.51 5.37 -42.63
N GLY A 373 27.61 6.28 -42.99
CA GLY A 373 26.40 6.62 -42.23
C GLY A 373 26.61 7.71 -41.16
N SER A 374 27.74 8.41 -41.18
CA SER A 374 28.01 9.54 -40.27
C SER A 374 27.44 10.85 -40.83
N THR A 375 27.00 11.74 -39.94
CA THR A 375 26.47 13.07 -40.31
C THR A 375 27.53 13.99 -40.92
N PHE A 376 28.81 13.73 -40.64
CA PHE A 376 29.94 14.47 -41.21
C PHE A 376 30.20 14.12 -42.69
N GLY A 377 29.66 12.99 -43.17
CA GLY A 377 29.84 12.45 -44.51
C GLY A 377 30.50 11.07 -44.51
N ASP A 378 30.34 10.33 -45.60
CA ASP A 378 30.71 8.91 -45.67
C ASP A 378 32.19 8.63 -45.90
N CYS A 379 33.00 9.65 -46.19
CA CYS A 379 34.38 9.47 -46.63
C CYS A 379 35.36 9.69 -45.47
N CYS A 380 36.28 8.75 -45.28
CA CYS A 380 37.33 8.86 -44.27
C CYS A 380 38.63 9.29 -44.94
N SER A 381 39.14 10.49 -44.66
CA SER A 381 40.34 11.03 -45.28
C SER A 381 41.61 10.30 -44.84
N ALA A 382 42.73 10.55 -45.54
CA ALA A 382 44.05 10.02 -45.16
C ALA A 382 44.48 10.41 -43.73
N GLU A 383 44.01 11.59 -43.27
CA GLU A 383 44.32 12.16 -41.96
C GLU A 383 43.39 11.63 -40.85
N GLY A 384 42.36 10.86 -41.20
CA GLY A 384 41.43 10.26 -40.25
C GLY A 384 40.24 11.14 -39.90
N TYR A 385 39.77 11.96 -40.85
CA TYR A 385 38.58 12.80 -40.68
C TYR A 385 37.44 12.38 -41.61
N CYS A 386 36.22 12.37 -41.08
CA CYS A 386 35.00 12.15 -41.83
C CYS A 386 34.58 13.42 -42.58
N GLY A 387 34.16 13.23 -43.83
CA GLY A 387 33.73 14.34 -44.65
C GLY A 387 33.08 13.91 -45.96
N LYS A 388 32.82 14.91 -46.80
CA LYS A 388 32.32 14.76 -48.17
C LYS A 388 33.39 15.22 -49.17
N ASP A 389 33.14 14.99 -50.45
CA ASP A 389 33.92 15.45 -51.61
C ASP A 389 35.44 15.23 -51.53
N ASN A 390 36.19 16.22 -51.02
CA ASN A 390 37.65 16.16 -50.90
C ASN A 390 38.12 15.01 -50.03
N HIS A 391 37.35 14.66 -48.99
CA HIS A 391 37.65 13.53 -48.10
C HIS A 391 37.52 12.18 -48.81
N CYS A 392 36.84 12.14 -49.96
CA CYS A 392 36.63 10.96 -50.78
C CYS A 392 37.71 10.76 -51.85
N LYS A 393 38.66 11.70 -51.98
CA LYS A 393 39.72 11.71 -53.01
C LYS A 393 40.96 10.97 -52.52
N ALA A 394 42.15 11.33 -53.02
CA ALA A 394 43.42 10.66 -52.75
C ALA A 394 43.63 10.36 -51.27
N GLY A 395 44.00 9.11 -50.97
CA GLY A 395 44.28 8.67 -49.59
C GLY A 395 43.06 8.42 -48.71
N CYS A 396 41.83 8.46 -49.26
CA CYS A 396 40.64 8.03 -48.54
C CYS A 396 40.74 6.54 -48.12
N GLN A 397 40.38 6.27 -46.87
CA GLN A 397 40.51 4.97 -46.24
C GLN A 397 39.26 4.10 -46.53
N THR A 398 39.31 3.23 -47.52
CA THR A 398 38.16 2.41 -47.99
C THR A 398 37.60 1.43 -46.95
N ALA A 399 38.44 1.01 -45.99
CA ALA A 399 38.00 0.21 -44.84
C ALA A 399 37.06 0.99 -43.91
N PHE A 400 37.21 2.32 -43.84
CA PHE A 400 36.53 3.19 -42.88
C PHE A 400 35.65 4.25 -43.54
N GLY A 401 35.48 4.23 -44.87
CA GLY A 401 34.67 5.20 -45.61
C GLY A 401 34.34 4.76 -47.03
N THR A 402 33.45 5.50 -47.68
CA THR A 402 33.06 5.30 -49.09
C THR A 402 33.91 6.22 -49.98
N CYS A 403 34.98 5.69 -50.56
CA CYS A 403 35.90 6.49 -51.37
C CYS A 403 35.52 6.50 -52.85
N ASN A 404 35.87 7.57 -53.56
CA ASN A 404 35.66 7.63 -55.01
C ASN A 404 36.52 6.55 -55.70
N ALA A 405 36.03 5.95 -56.80
CA ALA A 405 36.71 4.85 -57.49
C ALA A 405 38.16 5.16 -57.91
N ALA A 406 38.51 6.44 -58.11
CA ALA A 406 39.88 6.86 -58.38
C ALA A 406 40.81 6.82 -57.15
N SER A 407 40.28 6.99 -55.94
CA SER A 407 41.03 7.26 -54.70
C SER A 407 42.10 6.23 -54.34
N SER A 408 41.85 4.94 -54.54
CA SER A 408 42.79 3.86 -54.19
C SER A 408 44.00 3.78 -55.12
N THR A 409 43.90 4.39 -56.31
CA THR A 409 44.96 4.44 -57.32
C THR A 409 45.71 5.78 -57.30
N VAL A 410 45.16 6.83 -56.68
CA VAL A 410 45.83 8.14 -56.65
C VAL A 410 47.02 8.12 -55.68
N SER A 411 48.14 8.69 -56.12
CA SER A 411 49.39 8.76 -55.37
C SER A 411 49.26 9.64 -54.12
N THR A 412 49.73 9.12 -52.98
CA THR A 412 49.72 9.77 -51.67
C THR A 412 51.13 10.15 -51.18
N ASP A 413 52.18 9.64 -51.81
CA ASP A 413 53.59 9.91 -51.49
C ASP A 413 54.31 10.64 -52.62
N GLY A 414 53.58 11.01 -53.67
CA GLY A 414 54.12 11.67 -54.85
C GLY A 414 54.78 10.71 -55.85
N SER A 415 54.77 9.39 -55.63
CA SER A 415 55.26 8.41 -56.61
C SER A 415 54.15 7.91 -57.54
N CYS A 416 54.45 7.70 -58.82
CA CYS A 416 53.47 7.31 -59.84
C CYS A 416 54.09 6.46 -60.96
N GLY A 417 53.23 5.88 -61.80
CA GLY A 417 53.68 5.12 -62.96
C GLY A 417 53.76 3.62 -62.69
N LYS A 418 55.00 3.08 -62.70
CA LYS A 418 55.27 1.63 -62.59
C LYS A 418 54.74 0.97 -61.32
N ASN A 419 54.52 1.75 -60.26
CA ASN A 419 53.89 1.30 -59.01
C ASN A 419 52.35 1.21 -59.11
N GLY A 420 51.76 1.44 -60.28
CA GLY A 420 50.33 1.42 -60.51
C GLY A 420 49.57 2.62 -59.96
N LYS A 421 50.28 3.66 -59.48
CA LYS A 421 49.67 4.87 -58.91
C LYS A 421 49.56 5.99 -59.96
N THR A 422 48.47 6.75 -59.90
CA THR A 422 48.18 7.90 -60.76
C THR A 422 48.27 9.22 -60.01
N CYS A 423 48.67 10.28 -60.68
CA CYS A 423 48.72 11.64 -60.12
C CYS A 423 47.39 12.39 -60.30
N LYS A 424 46.45 11.88 -61.12
CA LYS A 424 45.18 12.57 -61.40
C LYS A 424 44.36 12.79 -60.12
N GLY A 425 44.28 14.04 -59.65
CA GLY A 425 43.64 14.42 -58.39
C GLY A 425 44.54 14.35 -57.15
N SER A 426 45.86 14.21 -57.31
CA SER A 426 46.83 14.23 -56.22
C SER A 426 47.21 15.66 -55.82
N THR A 427 47.53 15.87 -54.54
CA THR A 427 47.97 17.16 -53.98
C THR A 427 49.33 17.60 -54.54
N PHE A 428 50.18 16.66 -54.92
CA PHE A 428 51.51 16.96 -55.47
C PHE A 428 51.45 17.50 -56.91
N GLY A 429 50.39 17.17 -57.65
CA GLY A 429 50.51 17.20 -59.10
C GLY A 429 49.49 16.34 -59.79
N ASP A 430 48.94 16.78 -60.94
CA ASP A 430 48.12 15.89 -61.76
C ASP A 430 48.97 15.12 -62.78
N CYS A 431 50.21 15.54 -62.99
CA CYS A 431 51.13 15.02 -63.98
C CYS A 431 52.10 14.01 -63.36
N CYS A 432 52.36 12.91 -64.07
CA CYS A 432 53.32 11.90 -63.66
C CYS A 432 54.55 11.98 -64.55
N SER A 433 55.70 12.40 -64.02
CA SER A 433 56.92 12.57 -64.83
C SER A 433 57.47 11.24 -65.34
N GLN A 434 58.42 11.29 -66.29
CA GLN A 434 59.15 10.10 -66.76
C GLN A 434 59.90 9.36 -65.64
N HIS A 435 60.23 10.08 -64.56
CA HIS A 435 60.93 9.54 -63.41
C HIS A 435 59.99 8.92 -62.37
N GLY A 436 58.67 8.94 -62.63
CA GLY A 436 57.69 8.32 -61.74
C GLY A 436 57.34 9.18 -60.53
N TYR A 437 57.35 10.50 -60.68
CA TYR A 437 56.95 11.43 -59.62
C TYR A 437 55.79 12.34 -60.06
N CYS A 438 54.87 12.60 -59.14
CA CYS A 438 53.77 13.53 -59.29
C CYS A 438 54.23 14.96 -59.10
N GLY A 439 53.82 15.85 -60.00
CA GLY A 439 54.11 17.27 -59.88
C GLY A 439 53.19 18.15 -60.71
N LYS A 440 53.39 19.46 -60.56
CA LYS A 440 52.79 20.51 -61.40
C LYS A 440 53.92 21.14 -62.23
N GLY A 441 53.58 21.71 -63.38
CA GLY A 441 54.53 22.42 -64.23
C GLY A 441 55.29 21.53 -65.22
N ASP A 442 56.12 22.19 -66.02
CA ASP A 442 56.63 21.65 -67.28
C ASP A 442 57.46 20.37 -67.13
N ASP A 443 58.31 20.31 -66.10
CA ASP A 443 59.19 19.15 -65.83
C ASP A 443 58.42 17.86 -65.50
N PHE A 444 57.17 17.99 -65.05
CA PHE A 444 56.30 16.87 -64.71
C PHE A 444 55.26 16.60 -65.78
N CYS A 445 54.75 17.65 -66.43
CA CYS A 445 53.63 17.58 -67.34
C CYS A 445 54.02 17.40 -68.81
N ARG A 446 55.27 17.71 -69.20
CA ARG A 446 55.71 17.69 -70.61
C ARG A 446 56.46 16.42 -71.01
N THR A 447 57.68 16.57 -71.54
CA THR A 447 58.46 15.51 -72.16
C THR A 447 58.63 14.35 -71.18
N GLY A 448 58.18 13.17 -71.60
CA GLY A 448 58.26 11.96 -70.81
C GLY A 448 57.17 11.79 -69.73
N CYS A 449 56.18 12.68 -69.65
CA CYS A 449 55.04 12.48 -68.76
C CYS A 449 54.23 11.22 -69.13
N GLN A 450 53.86 10.42 -68.13
CA GLN A 450 53.21 9.13 -68.27
C GLN A 450 51.67 9.29 -68.35
N LEU A 451 51.12 9.31 -69.57
CA LEU A 451 49.68 9.54 -69.86
C LEU A 451 48.71 8.58 -69.13
N ALA A 452 49.12 7.33 -68.92
CA ALA A 452 48.33 6.35 -68.19
C ALA A 452 48.17 6.71 -66.70
N PHE A 453 49.11 7.49 -66.16
CA PHE A 453 49.25 7.75 -64.73
C PHE A 453 49.20 9.25 -64.39
N GLY A 454 48.90 10.15 -65.33
CA GLY A 454 48.79 11.60 -65.08
C GLY A 454 48.11 12.37 -66.21
N LEU A 455 47.82 13.66 -65.98
CA LEU A 455 47.33 14.63 -66.96
C LEU A 455 48.51 15.31 -67.64
N CYS A 456 49.07 14.68 -68.67
CA CYS A 456 50.23 15.23 -69.37
C CYS A 456 49.82 16.32 -70.37
N THR A 457 50.56 17.42 -70.38
CA THR A 457 50.48 18.47 -71.39
C THR A 457 51.60 18.27 -72.41
N SER A 458 51.27 17.76 -73.60
CA SER A 458 52.28 17.57 -74.65
C SER A 458 52.70 18.92 -75.26
N ILE A 459 53.96 19.06 -75.68
CA ILE A 459 54.36 20.18 -76.54
C ILE A 459 53.75 19.95 -77.92
N SER A 460 53.08 20.97 -78.45
CA SER A 460 52.49 20.90 -79.78
C SER A 460 53.56 20.70 -80.84
N ALA A 461 53.46 19.64 -81.63
CA ALA A 461 54.31 19.40 -82.80
C ALA A 461 53.59 19.73 -84.12
N ASP A 462 52.27 19.89 -84.07
CA ASP A 462 51.36 20.06 -85.21
C ASP A 462 50.63 21.41 -85.18
N SER A 463 51.12 22.36 -84.38
CA SER A 463 50.54 23.68 -84.15
C SER A 463 49.21 23.69 -83.41
N GLU A 464 48.67 22.57 -82.93
CA GLU A 464 47.47 22.56 -82.09
C GLU A 464 47.80 22.73 -80.60
N CYS A 465 47.08 23.56 -79.86
CA CYS A 465 47.25 23.71 -78.42
C CYS A 465 45.94 24.06 -77.69
N GLY A 466 46.01 24.13 -76.35
CA GLY A 466 44.89 24.42 -75.47
C GLY A 466 44.26 23.19 -74.84
N SER A 467 43.37 23.41 -73.88
CA SER A 467 42.78 22.37 -73.01
C SER A 467 41.95 21.33 -73.76
N ARG A 468 41.44 21.65 -74.96
CA ARG A 468 40.71 20.70 -75.83
C ARG A 468 41.63 19.64 -76.44
N ASN A 469 42.87 20.02 -76.76
CA ASN A 469 43.84 19.16 -77.44
C ASN A 469 44.90 18.62 -76.48
N GLY A 470 44.96 19.12 -75.23
CA GLY A 470 45.91 18.69 -74.21
C GLY A 470 47.36 19.05 -74.53
N LYS A 471 47.58 20.04 -75.42
CA LYS A 471 48.91 20.45 -75.87
C LYS A 471 49.20 21.91 -75.53
N THR A 472 50.46 22.25 -75.30
CA THR A 472 50.94 23.63 -75.14
C THR A 472 51.82 24.05 -76.30
N CYS A 473 51.73 25.32 -76.68
CA CYS A 473 52.54 25.92 -77.73
C CYS A 473 53.93 26.33 -77.20
N ALA A 474 54.08 26.52 -75.89
CA ALA A 474 55.34 26.90 -75.27
C ALA A 474 56.42 25.84 -75.52
N GLY A 475 57.58 26.23 -76.04
CA GLY A 475 58.69 25.30 -76.33
C GLY A 475 58.54 24.45 -77.60
N SER A 476 57.49 24.66 -78.40
CA SER A 476 57.29 23.98 -79.70
C SER A 476 58.15 24.56 -80.84
N GLY A 477 58.69 25.76 -80.67
CA GLY A 477 59.27 26.55 -81.77
C GLY A 477 58.23 27.19 -82.70
N LEU A 478 56.93 26.94 -82.48
CA LEU A 478 55.80 27.48 -83.28
C LEU A 478 55.19 28.76 -82.67
N GLY A 479 55.77 29.24 -81.56
CA GLY A 479 55.30 30.37 -80.78
C GLY A 479 54.66 29.96 -79.45
N ASN A 480 54.88 30.76 -78.41
CA ASN A 480 54.57 30.36 -77.03
C ASN A 480 53.09 30.58 -76.63
N CYS A 481 52.24 31.05 -77.53
CA CYS A 481 50.86 31.43 -77.21
C CYS A 481 49.83 30.55 -77.93
N CYS A 482 48.74 30.23 -77.23
CA CYS A 482 47.61 29.46 -77.74
C CYS A 482 46.46 30.39 -78.10
N SER A 483 46.07 30.44 -79.38
CA SER A 483 44.83 31.13 -79.76
C SER A 483 43.60 30.42 -79.18
N SER A 484 42.49 31.16 -79.07
CA SER A 484 41.18 30.63 -78.66
C SER A 484 40.64 29.53 -79.58
N ASN A 485 41.13 29.47 -80.82
CA ASN A 485 40.83 28.42 -81.78
C ASN A 485 41.72 27.18 -81.64
N GLY A 486 42.63 27.17 -80.65
CA GLY A 486 43.46 26.01 -80.32
C GLY A 486 44.69 25.84 -81.20
N PHE A 487 45.30 26.94 -81.66
CA PHE A 487 46.52 26.93 -82.48
C PHE A 487 47.68 27.73 -81.90
N CYS A 488 48.91 27.28 -82.15
CA CYS A 488 50.18 27.86 -81.71
C CYS A 488 50.54 29.09 -82.53
N GLY A 489 51.00 30.15 -81.87
CA GLY A 489 51.57 31.31 -82.57
C GLY A 489 52.29 32.29 -81.64
N SER A 490 52.87 33.33 -82.25
CA SER A 490 53.64 34.38 -81.55
C SER A 490 53.06 35.79 -81.69
N THR A 491 51.94 35.94 -82.41
CA THR A 491 51.33 37.26 -82.67
C THR A 491 50.35 37.66 -81.58
N ALA A 492 50.00 38.94 -81.49
CA ALA A 492 49.02 39.45 -80.53
C ALA A 492 47.65 38.75 -80.61
N THR A 493 47.25 38.26 -81.79
CA THR A 493 46.03 37.45 -81.98
C THR A 493 46.09 36.06 -81.33
N HIS A 494 47.29 35.52 -81.07
CA HIS A 494 47.51 34.26 -80.37
C HIS A 494 47.74 34.46 -78.86
N CYS A 495 48.39 35.56 -78.46
CA CYS A 495 48.71 35.84 -77.06
C CYS A 495 47.63 36.65 -76.30
N GLY A 496 46.58 37.11 -77.01
CA GLY A 496 45.65 38.13 -76.51
C GLY A 496 44.35 37.63 -75.88
N GLN A 497 44.10 36.32 -75.79
CA GLN A 497 42.90 35.77 -75.14
C GLN A 497 43.29 34.53 -74.31
N GLY A 498 43.08 34.60 -72.98
CA GLY A 498 43.59 33.64 -71.98
C GLY A 498 43.37 32.17 -72.34
N TRP A 499 44.21 31.24 -71.90
CA TRP A 499 44.86 31.10 -70.59
C TRP A 499 46.37 30.82 -70.69
#